data_AF-F6IJM5-F1
#
_entry.id   AF-F6IJM5-F1
#
_cell.length_a   1.000
_cell.length_b   1.000
_cell.length_c   1.000
_cell.angle_alpha   90.00
_cell.angle_beta   90.00
_cell.angle_gamma   90.00
#
_symmetry.space_group_name_H-M   'P 1'
#
loop_
_entity.id
_entity.type
_entity.pdbx_description
1 polymer ?
#
loop_
_entity_poly.entity_id
_entity_poly.type
_entity_poly.pdbx_seq_one_letter_code
_entity_poly.pdbx_strand_id
1 'polypeptide(L)'
;MDDEIESLLVDVRASTEGFSRDIAAMRTSVETDLVSGFTKAGDALERSLSGAIRSGSMGFDDLKRVASEALGAIAAQAAQGLTSALGIGAGASGGPVDFGSILGSALGLPGRATGGNVSPGRGYLVGERGPELFVPTSAGRVEPGSAGQLAGRDVRVSINLVAPRGSSAPQSLQRSSRQVASAVRRALSRS
;
A
#
# COMPACT_ATOMS: atom_id res chain seq x y z
N MET A 1 11.90 -4.84 46.41
CA MET A 1 10.76 -4.58 45.51
C MET A 1 10.62 -3.09 45.23
N ASP A 2 10.94 -2.21 46.19
CA ASP A 2 10.90 -0.75 45.96
C ASP A 2 11.99 -0.24 45.01
N ASP A 3 13.20 -0.82 45.03
CA ASP A 3 14.33 -0.40 44.17
C ASP A 3 14.08 -0.61 42.66
N GLU A 4 13.27 -1.61 42.29
CA GLU A 4 12.96 -1.95 40.89
C GLU A 4 11.91 -1.00 40.29
N ILE A 5 10.99 -0.49 41.12
CA ILE A 5 10.01 0.52 40.72
C ILE A 5 10.69 1.87 40.53
N GLU A 6 11.68 2.20 41.37
CA GLU A 6 12.45 3.44 41.25
C GLU A 6 13.32 3.46 39.99
N SER A 7 13.95 2.34 39.62
CA SER A 7 14.68 2.24 38.36
C SER A 7 13.78 2.39 37.13
N LEU A 8 12.59 1.76 37.15
CA LEU A 8 11.63 1.88 36.05
C LEU A 8 11.09 3.31 35.91
N LEU A 9 10.88 4.03 37.02
CA LEU A 9 10.48 5.44 37.00
C LEU A 9 11.57 6.34 36.43
N VAL A 10 12.83 6.08 36.74
CA VAL A 10 13.98 6.81 36.19
C VAL A 10 14.11 6.57 34.68
N ASP A 11 13.94 5.33 34.22
CA ASP A 11 13.99 4.98 32.80
C ASP A 11 12.83 5.60 32.01
N VAL A 12 11.61 5.59 32.54
CA VAL A 12 10.44 6.22 31.91
C VAL A 12 10.59 7.74 31.85
N ARG A 13 11.18 8.35 32.88
CA ARG A 13 11.45 9.80 32.88
C ARG A 13 12.54 10.16 31.87
N ALA A 14 13.63 9.39 31.82
CA ALA A 14 14.68 9.56 30.83
C ALA A 14 14.17 9.36 29.40
N SER A 15 13.31 8.36 29.17
CA SER A 15 12.70 8.12 27.85
C SER A 15 11.73 9.24 27.44
N THR A 16 10.99 9.81 28.39
CA THR A 16 10.08 10.93 28.12
C THR A 16 10.84 12.22 27.82
N GLU A 17 11.92 12.50 28.54
CA GLU A 17 12.80 13.64 28.26
C GLU A 17 13.49 13.49 26.89
N GLY A 18 13.97 12.29 26.54
CA GLY A 18 14.50 11.98 25.21
C GLY A 18 13.46 12.19 24.10
N PHE A 19 12.27 11.62 24.26
CA PHE A 19 11.17 11.77 23.30
C PHE A 19 10.76 13.24 23.09
N SER A 20 10.73 14.05 24.16
CA SER A 20 10.40 15.47 24.06
C SER A 20 11.44 16.27 23.24
N ARG A 21 12.73 15.90 23.35
CA ARG A 21 13.82 16.50 22.57
C ARG A 21 13.73 16.09 21.10
N ASP A 22 13.43 14.83 20.84
CA ASP A 22 13.28 14.31 19.48
C ASP A 22 12.08 14.95 18.76
N ILE A 23 10.96 15.14 19.45
CA ILE A 23 9.81 15.90 18.91
C ILE A 23 10.19 17.34 18.60
N ALA A 24 10.96 18.01 19.47
CA ALA A 24 11.40 19.38 19.23
C ALA A 24 12.32 19.49 18.00
N ALA A 25 13.21 18.52 17.81
CA ALA A 25 14.08 18.43 16.64
C ALA A 25 13.28 18.17 15.36
N MET A 26 12.33 17.22 15.41
CA MET A 26 11.46 16.90 14.28
C MET A 26 10.56 18.08 13.90
N ARG A 27 10.01 18.80 14.87
CA ARG A 27 9.24 20.02 14.62
C ARG A 27 10.09 21.06 13.88
N THR A 28 11.32 21.28 14.34
CA THR A 28 12.22 22.29 13.77
C THR A 28 12.62 21.95 12.34
N SER A 29 12.91 20.67 12.05
CA SER A 29 13.23 20.23 10.67
C SER A 29 12.02 20.38 9.76
N VAL A 30 10.84 19.95 10.20
CA VAL A 30 9.58 20.07 9.44
C VAL A 30 9.25 21.54 9.17
N GLU A 31 9.39 22.42 10.16
CA GLU A 31 9.12 23.85 10.00
C GLU A 31 10.11 24.50 9.01
N THR A 32 11.39 24.13 9.06
CA THR A 32 12.41 24.65 8.13
C THR A 32 12.21 24.16 6.70
N ASP A 33 11.94 22.87 6.53
CA ASP A 33 11.77 22.26 5.21
C ASP A 33 10.45 22.68 4.56
N LEU A 34 9.36 22.75 5.32
CA LEU A 34 8.07 23.24 4.83
C LEU A 34 8.16 24.70 4.43
N VAL A 35 8.69 25.57 5.30
CA VAL A 35 8.79 27.01 5.00
C VAL A 35 9.67 27.24 3.78
N SER A 36 10.82 26.58 3.68
CA SER A 36 11.69 26.72 2.51
C SER A 36 11.07 26.17 1.23
N GLY A 37 10.30 25.08 1.31
CA GLY A 37 9.52 24.55 0.19
C GLY A 37 8.43 25.51 -0.28
N PHE A 38 7.68 26.10 0.65
CA PHE A 38 6.64 27.09 0.33
C PHE A 38 7.22 28.36 -0.29
N THR A 39 8.35 28.87 0.20
CA THR A 39 9.02 30.04 -0.40
C THR A 39 9.44 29.75 -1.84
N LYS A 40 10.08 28.59 -2.10
CA LYS A 40 10.49 28.20 -3.46
C LYS A 40 9.30 28.01 -4.41
N ALA A 41 8.21 27.41 -3.91
CA ALA A 41 6.99 27.25 -4.69
C ALA A 41 6.33 28.61 -4.98
N GLY A 42 6.32 29.52 -4.02
CA GLY A 42 5.87 30.90 -4.17
C GLY A 42 6.68 31.65 -5.23
N ASP A 43 8.00 31.57 -5.19
CA ASP A 43 8.88 32.21 -6.17
C ASP A 43 8.66 31.65 -7.58
N ALA A 44 8.44 30.34 -7.71
CA ALA A 44 8.15 29.70 -8.98
C ALA A 44 6.79 30.15 -9.54
N LEU A 45 5.77 30.25 -8.68
CA LEU A 45 4.45 30.76 -9.03
C LEU A 45 4.52 32.23 -9.44
N GLU A 46 5.24 33.08 -8.70
CA GLU A 46 5.39 34.50 -9.02
C GLU A 46 6.08 34.70 -10.38
N ARG A 47 7.16 33.95 -10.63
CA ARG A 47 7.87 33.98 -11.93
C ARG A 47 6.97 33.53 -13.08
N SER A 48 6.13 32.52 -12.85
CA SER A 48 5.17 32.07 -13.87
C SER A 48 4.07 33.07 -14.15
N LEU A 49 3.52 33.69 -13.11
CA LEU A 49 2.38 34.58 -13.22
C LEU A 49 2.84 35.91 -13.83
N SER A 50 3.99 36.43 -13.40
CA SER A 50 4.64 37.59 -14.01
C SER A 50 5.06 37.32 -15.46
N GLY A 51 5.51 36.11 -15.77
CA GLY A 51 5.78 35.66 -17.14
C GLY A 51 4.53 35.61 -18.01
N ALA A 52 3.44 35.02 -17.51
CA ALA A 52 2.16 34.92 -18.21
C ALA A 52 1.51 36.30 -18.43
N ILE A 53 1.58 37.19 -17.45
CA ILE A 53 1.09 38.58 -17.55
C ILE A 53 1.91 39.36 -18.60
N ARG A 54 3.25 39.22 -18.61
CA ARG A 54 4.11 39.87 -19.62
C ARG A 54 3.97 39.25 -21.01
N SER A 55 3.70 37.96 -21.09
CA SER A 55 3.50 37.22 -22.33
C SER A 55 2.13 37.50 -22.98
N GLY A 56 1.18 38.09 -22.25
CA GLY A 56 -0.17 38.37 -22.76
C GLY A 56 -0.99 37.11 -23.10
N SER A 57 -0.52 35.93 -22.70
CA SER A 57 -1.06 34.62 -23.04
C SER A 57 -1.58 33.98 -21.76
N MET A 58 -2.89 34.00 -21.54
CA MET A 58 -3.54 33.07 -20.60
C MET A 58 -3.63 31.69 -21.26
N GLY A 59 -2.49 31.07 -21.55
CA GLY A 59 -2.41 29.70 -22.04
C GLY A 59 -2.49 28.73 -20.88
N PHE A 60 -3.54 27.90 -20.83
CA PHE A 60 -3.68 26.82 -19.84
C PHE A 60 -2.45 25.88 -19.82
N ASP A 61 -1.75 25.78 -20.95
CA ASP A 61 -0.51 25.00 -21.09
C ASP A 61 0.67 25.60 -20.34
N ASP A 62 0.80 26.93 -20.23
CA ASP A 62 1.87 27.58 -19.47
C ASP A 62 1.66 27.39 -17.96
N LEU A 63 0.40 27.51 -17.50
CA LEU A 63 0.02 27.20 -16.12
C LEU A 63 0.28 25.73 -15.78
N LYS A 64 -0.06 24.81 -16.69
CA LYS A 64 0.20 23.37 -16.52
C LYS A 64 1.69 23.08 -16.44
N ARG A 65 2.50 23.71 -17.30
CA ARG A 65 3.95 23.54 -17.30
C ARG A 65 4.57 24.01 -16.00
N VAL A 66 4.21 25.19 -15.53
CA VAL A 66 4.72 25.73 -14.27
C VAL A 66 4.24 24.89 -13.09
N ALA A 67 2.96 24.53 -13.04
CA ALA A 67 2.43 23.70 -11.96
C ALA A 67 3.16 22.35 -11.90
N SER A 68 3.47 21.77 -13.06
CA SER A 68 4.23 20.53 -13.16
C SER A 68 5.69 20.69 -12.73
N GLU A 69 6.32 21.82 -13.06
CA GLU A 69 7.69 22.15 -12.65
C GLU A 69 7.79 22.42 -11.14
N ALA A 70 6.82 23.14 -10.56
CA ALA A 70 6.72 23.37 -9.13
C ALA A 70 6.44 22.06 -8.35
N LEU A 71 5.53 21.22 -8.84
CA LEU A 71 5.29 19.89 -8.27
C LEU A 71 6.53 19.00 -8.35
N GLY A 72 7.27 19.06 -9.46
CA GLY A 72 8.53 18.34 -9.64
C GLY A 72 9.61 18.78 -8.64
N ALA A 73 9.74 20.09 -8.41
CA ALA A 73 10.68 20.64 -7.43
C ALA A 73 10.34 20.23 -5.98
N ILE A 74 9.06 20.30 -5.61
CA ILE A 74 8.58 19.87 -4.29
C ILE A 74 8.81 18.36 -4.11
N ALA A 75 8.51 17.54 -5.12
CA ALA A 75 8.73 16.10 -5.08
C ALA A 75 10.22 15.75 -4.93
N ALA A 76 11.10 16.45 -5.62
CA ALA A 76 12.55 16.25 -5.52
C ALA A 76 13.08 16.62 -4.12
N GLN A 77 12.63 17.75 -3.55
CA GLN A 77 13.03 18.16 -2.21
C GLN A 77 12.46 17.23 -1.13
N ALA A 78 11.20 16.78 -1.27
CA ALA A 78 10.58 15.83 -0.37
C ALA A 78 11.28 14.46 -0.42
N ALA A 79 11.64 13.99 -1.62
CA ALA A 79 12.41 12.76 -1.77
C ALA A 79 13.80 12.87 -1.11
N GLN A 80 14.48 14.01 -1.28
CA GLN A 80 15.82 14.23 -0.72
C GLN A 80 15.81 14.40 0.81
N GLY A 81 14.81 15.10 1.35
CA GLY A 81 14.58 15.23 2.79
C GLY A 81 14.20 13.90 3.43
N LEU A 82 13.37 13.11 2.75
CA LEU A 82 12.98 11.77 3.19
C LEU A 82 14.15 10.78 3.15
N THR A 83 14.98 10.77 2.11
CA THR A 83 16.18 9.93 2.06
C THR A 83 17.18 10.29 3.15
N SER A 84 17.27 11.58 3.50
CA SER A 84 18.14 12.07 4.57
C SER A 84 17.57 11.72 5.96
N ALA A 85 16.25 11.84 6.14
CA ALA A 85 15.55 11.54 7.39
C ALA A 85 15.45 10.02 7.67
N LEU A 86 15.37 9.17 6.64
CA LEU A 86 15.41 7.71 6.79
C LEU A 86 16.84 7.15 6.95
N GLY A 87 17.88 7.99 6.94
CA GLY A 87 19.26 7.53 7.07
C GLY A 87 19.68 6.55 5.98
N ILE A 88 19.04 6.58 4.81
CA ILE A 88 19.42 5.78 3.65
C ILE A 88 20.65 6.45 3.05
N GLY A 89 21.80 6.18 3.70
CA GLY A 89 23.11 6.57 3.21
C GLY A 89 23.32 6.09 1.77
N ALA A 90 24.11 6.86 1.03
CA ALA A 90 24.38 6.79 -0.40
C ALA A 90 25.04 5.46 -0.89
N GLY A 91 24.40 4.32 -0.63
CA GLY A 91 24.84 2.98 -1.05
C GLY A 91 23.73 2.08 -1.59
N ALA A 92 22.46 2.48 -1.50
CA ALA A 92 21.34 1.72 -2.06
C ALA A 92 21.08 2.16 -3.51
N SER A 93 21.73 1.45 -4.42
CA SER A 93 21.60 1.45 -5.87
C SER A 93 20.18 1.74 -6.42
N GLY A 94 20.02 2.88 -7.11
CA GLY A 94 19.53 2.97 -8.49
C GLY A 94 18.15 2.42 -8.89
N GLY A 95 17.23 2.16 -7.95
CA GLY A 95 15.86 1.73 -8.26
C GLY A 95 14.84 2.87 -8.12
N PRO A 96 13.76 2.90 -8.94
CA PRO A 96 12.67 3.85 -8.74
C PRO A 96 12.08 3.68 -7.33
N VAL A 97 12.09 4.77 -6.56
CA VAL A 97 11.54 4.82 -5.21
C VAL A 97 10.03 4.61 -5.27
N ASP A 98 9.59 3.44 -4.83
CA ASP A 98 8.17 3.10 -4.70
C ASP A 98 7.60 3.81 -3.47
N PHE A 99 6.78 4.84 -3.69
CA PHE A 99 6.10 5.61 -2.64
C PHE A 99 5.25 4.72 -1.70
N GLY A 100 4.81 3.53 -2.14
CA GLY A 100 4.11 2.56 -1.29
C GLY A 100 5.02 1.91 -0.25
N SER A 101 6.31 1.75 -0.55
CA SER A 101 7.33 1.22 0.37
C SER A 101 7.67 2.22 1.48
N ILE A 102 7.69 3.51 1.14
CA ILE A 102 7.97 4.63 2.04
C ILE A 102 6.84 4.86 3.06
N LEU A 103 5.58 4.78 2.62
CA LEU A 103 4.43 4.90 3.53
C LEU A 103 4.38 3.72 4.51
N GLY A 104 4.77 2.51 4.07
CA GLY A 104 4.90 1.33 4.91
C GLY A 104 6.06 1.40 5.91
N SER A 105 7.17 2.04 5.56
CA SER A 105 8.31 2.21 6.48
C SER A 105 8.08 3.29 7.54
N ALA A 106 7.32 4.35 7.23
CA ALA A 106 6.94 5.39 8.18
C ALA A 106 5.97 4.91 9.28
N LEU A 107 5.19 3.85 9.02
CA LEU A 107 4.29 3.21 9.99
C LEU A 107 4.88 1.94 10.63
N GLY A 108 6.18 1.70 10.46
CA GLY A 108 6.93 0.66 11.19
C GLY A 108 6.67 -0.79 10.79
N LEU A 109 5.80 -1.05 9.81
CA LEU A 109 5.51 -2.40 9.31
C LEU A 109 5.52 -2.38 7.78
N PRO A 110 6.47 -3.07 7.12
CA PRO A 110 6.49 -3.15 5.66
C PRO A 110 5.16 -3.78 5.21
N GLY A 111 4.32 -2.97 4.57
CA GLY A 111 3.03 -3.41 4.04
C GLY A 111 3.26 -4.55 3.05
N ARG A 112 2.65 -5.71 3.32
CA ARG A 112 2.70 -6.90 2.45
C ARG A 112 1.40 -7.07 1.65
N ALA A 113 0.61 -6.00 1.52
CA ALA A 113 -0.56 -5.97 0.65
C ALA A 113 -0.22 -6.27 -0.83
N THR A 114 1.02 -5.98 -1.24
CA THR A 114 1.57 -6.29 -2.57
C THR A 114 2.28 -7.65 -2.65
N GLY A 115 2.30 -8.41 -1.56
CA GLY A 115 3.03 -9.67 -1.43
C GLY A 115 4.50 -9.52 -1.06
N GLY A 116 5.22 -10.64 -1.04
CA GLY A 116 6.67 -10.69 -0.82
C GLY A 116 7.13 -11.71 0.24
N ASN A 117 8.45 -11.89 0.33
CA ASN A 117 9.05 -12.85 1.25
C ASN A 117 8.85 -12.42 2.71
N VAL A 118 8.62 -13.42 3.57
CA VAL A 118 8.42 -13.28 5.01
C VAL A 118 9.39 -14.16 5.79
N SER A 119 9.83 -13.65 6.93
CA SER A 119 10.77 -14.30 7.83
C SER A 119 10.08 -14.69 9.13
N PRO A 120 10.50 -15.81 9.77
CA PRO A 120 9.95 -16.22 11.06
C PRO A 120 10.04 -15.11 12.12
N GLY A 121 9.02 -14.99 12.96
CA GLY A 121 9.00 -14.12 14.15
C GLY A 121 8.91 -12.62 13.85
N ARG A 122 8.79 -12.21 12.59
CA ARG A 122 8.58 -10.81 12.21
C ARG A 122 7.10 -10.55 11.92
N GLY A 123 6.57 -9.50 12.52
CA GLY A 123 5.22 -9.02 12.18
C GLY A 123 5.22 -8.34 10.81
N TYR A 124 4.21 -8.66 10.02
CA TYR A 124 3.91 -8.04 8.74
C TYR A 124 2.45 -7.59 8.75
N LEU A 125 2.16 -6.50 8.08
CA LEU A 125 0.80 -5.99 7.98
C LEU A 125 0.24 -6.40 6.61
N VAL A 126 -0.80 -7.24 6.61
CA VAL A 126 -1.41 -7.88 5.45
C VAL A 126 -2.91 -7.56 5.47
N GLY A 127 -3.50 -7.21 4.34
CA GLY A 127 -4.96 -7.14 4.26
C GLY A 127 -5.48 -6.17 3.20
N GLU A 128 -6.32 -6.71 2.33
CA GLU A 128 -7.10 -5.98 1.32
C GLU A 128 -8.45 -5.49 1.86
N ARG A 129 -8.82 -5.89 3.09
CA ARG A 129 -10.06 -5.50 3.80
C ARG A 129 -9.83 -4.78 5.14
N GLY A 130 -8.61 -4.27 5.35
CA GLY A 130 -8.20 -3.64 6.60
C GLY A 130 -6.84 -4.16 7.07
N PRO A 131 -6.20 -3.46 8.02
CA PRO A 131 -4.86 -3.80 8.49
C PRO A 131 -4.91 -5.03 9.41
N GLU A 132 -4.60 -6.23 8.91
CA GLU A 132 -4.40 -7.43 9.75
C GLU A 132 -2.90 -7.64 9.98
N LEU A 133 -2.55 -8.16 11.16
CA LEU A 133 -1.16 -8.44 11.54
C LEU A 133 -0.86 -9.94 11.35
N PHE A 134 0.14 -10.23 10.54
CA PHE A 134 0.61 -11.57 10.22
C PHE A 134 2.02 -11.79 10.78
N VAL A 135 2.19 -12.78 11.66
CA VAL A 135 3.50 -13.19 12.20
C VAL A 135 3.77 -14.64 11.77
N PRO A 136 4.66 -14.89 10.80
CA PRO A 136 4.97 -16.25 10.37
C PRO A 136 5.84 -16.96 11.41
N THR A 137 5.61 -18.25 11.60
CA THR A 137 6.48 -19.13 12.42
C THR A 137 7.59 -19.79 11.58
N SER A 138 7.47 -19.76 10.25
CA SER A 138 8.42 -20.31 9.30
C SER A 138 8.68 -19.34 8.14
N ALA A 139 9.81 -19.47 7.46
CA ALA A 139 10.10 -18.67 6.28
C ALA A 139 9.12 -19.02 5.15
N GLY A 140 8.70 -18.01 4.38
CA GLY A 140 7.73 -18.20 3.31
C GLY A 140 7.57 -16.96 2.43
N ARG A 141 6.52 -16.97 1.61
CA ARG A 141 6.14 -15.85 0.75
C ARG A 141 4.65 -15.59 0.85
N VAL A 142 4.27 -14.32 0.95
CA VAL A 142 2.88 -13.87 0.82
C VAL A 142 2.61 -13.64 -0.66
N GLU A 143 1.65 -14.36 -1.22
CA GLU A 143 1.12 -14.11 -2.55
C GLU A 143 -0.09 -13.17 -2.44
N PRO A 144 -0.13 -12.04 -3.16
CA PRO A 144 -1.31 -11.19 -3.18
C PRO A 144 -2.45 -11.95 -3.87
N GLY A 145 -3.63 -11.95 -3.26
CA GLY A 145 -4.83 -12.45 -3.90
C GLY A 145 -5.07 -11.66 -5.18
N SER A 146 -5.25 -12.34 -6.31
CA SER A 146 -5.59 -11.70 -7.58
C SER A 146 -7.00 -11.09 -7.46
N ALA A 147 -7.13 -9.88 -6.91
CA ALA A 147 -8.40 -9.17 -6.74
C ALA A 147 -9.11 -8.86 -8.08
N GLY A 148 -8.51 -9.18 -9.23
CA GLY A 148 -9.13 -9.13 -10.56
C GLY A 148 -9.40 -10.48 -11.22
N GLN A 149 -9.09 -11.62 -10.59
CA GLN A 149 -9.16 -12.96 -11.20
C GLN A 149 -10.26 -13.86 -10.60
N LEU A 150 -11.22 -13.25 -9.91
CA LEU A 150 -12.54 -13.85 -9.61
C LEU A 150 -13.52 -13.71 -10.80
N ALA A 151 -13.05 -13.24 -11.97
CA ALA A 151 -13.79 -13.34 -13.21
C ALA A 151 -13.85 -14.80 -13.67
N GLY A 152 -14.87 -15.51 -13.17
CA GLY A 152 -15.34 -16.79 -13.72
C GLY A 152 -14.34 -17.93 -13.54
N ARG A 153 -14.36 -18.57 -12.38
CA ARG A 153 -13.84 -19.93 -12.25
C ARG A 153 -14.71 -20.81 -13.17
N ASP A 154 -14.26 -21.05 -14.40
CA ASP A 154 -15.01 -21.82 -15.40
C ASP A 154 -14.95 -23.30 -15.00
N VAL A 155 -15.86 -23.72 -14.12
CA VAL A 155 -15.94 -25.09 -13.61
C VAL A 155 -16.66 -25.95 -14.64
N ARG A 156 -15.88 -26.58 -15.54
CA ARG A 156 -16.41 -27.56 -16.50
C ARG A 156 -16.60 -28.92 -15.81
N VAL A 157 -17.85 -29.26 -15.48
CA VAL A 157 -18.22 -30.57 -14.93
C VAL A 157 -18.69 -31.49 -16.06
N SER A 158 -17.96 -32.57 -16.33
CA SER A 158 -18.39 -33.66 -17.21
C SER A 158 -18.99 -34.79 -16.39
N ILE A 159 -20.24 -35.17 -16.70
CA ILE A 159 -20.96 -36.26 -16.01
C ILE A 159 -21.24 -37.36 -17.03
N ASN A 160 -20.54 -38.48 -16.93
CA ASN A 160 -20.82 -39.66 -17.73
C ASN A 160 -21.89 -40.53 -17.05
N LEU A 161 -23.05 -40.66 -17.69
CA LEU A 161 -24.17 -41.46 -17.21
C LEU A 161 -24.19 -42.78 -17.98
N VAL A 162 -23.94 -43.90 -17.28
CA VAL A 162 -24.07 -45.24 -17.87
C VAL A 162 -25.53 -45.68 -17.73
N ALA A 163 -26.27 -45.65 -18.84
CA ALA A 163 -27.66 -46.10 -18.87
C ALA A 163 -27.73 -47.65 -19.05
N PRO A 164 -28.54 -48.37 -18.25
CA PRO A 164 -28.81 -49.78 -18.47
C PRO A 164 -29.52 -50.02 -19.82
N ARG A 165 -29.11 -51.08 -20.53
CA ARG A 165 -29.65 -51.45 -21.85
C ARG A 165 -31.16 -51.75 -21.72
N GLY A 166 -31.98 -51.04 -22.49
CA GLY A 166 -33.43 -51.25 -22.57
C GLY A 166 -34.31 -50.17 -21.92
N SER A 167 -33.74 -49.11 -21.34
CA SER A 167 -34.54 -47.97 -20.87
C SER A 167 -34.85 -47.00 -22.02
N SER A 168 -36.11 -46.57 -22.15
CA SER A 168 -36.53 -45.53 -23.09
C SER A 168 -35.89 -44.19 -22.67
N ALA A 169 -34.69 -43.95 -23.19
CA ALA A 169 -33.71 -43.01 -22.66
C ALA A 169 -34.02 -41.50 -22.72
N PRO A 170 -34.97 -40.92 -23.48
CA PRO A 170 -35.04 -39.45 -23.56
C PRO A 170 -35.74 -38.75 -22.38
N GLN A 171 -36.78 -39.33 -21.76
CA GLN A 171 -37.58 -38.58 -20.78
C GLN A 171 -37.10 -38.67 -19.32
N SER A 172 -36.52 -39.80 -18.90
CA SER A 172 -35.95 -39.94 -17.55
C SER A 172 -34.66 -39.12 -17.40
N LEU A 173 -33.82 -39.09 -18.44
CA LEU A 173 -32.60 -38.29 -18.49
C LEU A 173 -32.89 -36.78 -18.43
N GLN A 174 -33.97 -36.31 -19.10
CA GLN A 174 -34.37 -34.90 -19.06
C GLN A 174 -34.88 -34.44 -17.69
N ARG A 175 -35.54 -35.32 -16.92
CA ARG A 175 -35.99 -34.99 -15.55
C ARG A 175 -34.81 -34.95 -14.59
N SER A 176 -33.92 -35.93 -14.66
CA SER A 176 -32.73 -35.99 -13.81
C SER A 176 -31.74 -34.87 -14.10
N SER A 177 -31.55 -34.46 -15.36
CA SER A 177 -30.61 -33.38 -15.71
C SER A 177 -31.01 -32.03 -15.13
N ARG A 178 -32.31 -31.71 -15.12
CA ARG A 178 -32.83 -30.48 -14.49
C ARG A 178 -32.66 -30.49 -12.98
N GLN A 179 -32.89 -31.63 -12.33
CA GLN A 179 -32.70 -31.77 -10.89
C GLN A 179 -31.22 -31.61 -10.52
N VAL A 180 -30.32 -32.27 -11.24
CA VAL A 180 -28.86 -32.16 -11.04
C VAL A 180 -28.38 -30.73 -11.30
N ALA A 181 -28.79 -30.08 -12.39
CA ALA A 181 -28.41 -28.70 -12.69
C ALA A 181 -28.88 -27.72 -11.59
N SER A 182 -30.09 -27.89 -11.07
CA SER A 182 -30.62 -27.05 -9.98
C SER A 182 -29.87 -27.27 -8.66
N ALA A 183 -29.49 -28.51 -8.35
CA ALA A 183 -28.72 -28.85 -7.16
C ALA A 183 -27.29 -28.28 -7.22
N VAL A 184 -26.63 -28.40 -8.38
CA VAL A 184 -25.30 -27.84 -8.63
C VAL A 184 -25.31 -26.32 -8.53
N ARG A 185 -26.28 -25.65 -9.17
CA ARG A 185 -26.41 -24.18 -9.09
C ARG A 185 -26.59 -23.69 -7.65
N ARG A 186 -27.39 -24.40 -6.85
CA ARG A 186 -27.62 -24.06 -5.44
C ARG A 186 -26.36 -24.26 -4.59
N ALA A 187 -25.57 -25.30 -4.87
CA ALA A 187 -24.31 -25.55 -4.19
C ALA A 187 -23.27 -24.46 -4.50
N LEU A 188 -23.13 -24.09 -5.78
CA LEU A 188 -22.20 -23.04 -6.22
C LEU A 188 -22.59 -21.64 -5.72
N SER A 189 -23.88 -21.36 -5.51
CA SER A 189 -24.33 -20.07 -4.95
C SER A 189 -24.13 -19.93 -3.44
N ARG A 190 -23.78 -21.02 -2.74
CA ARG A 190 -23.67 -21.06 -1.27
C ARG A 190 -22.21 -21.19 -0.79
N SER A 191 -21.26 -21.32 -1.71
CA SER A 191 -19.81 -21.34 -1.47
C SER A 191 -19.20 -19.98 -1.83
#